data_AF-A0A6A6GHN3-F1
#
_entry.id   AF-A0A6A6GHN3-F1
#
_cell.length_a   1.000
_cell.length_b   1.000
_cell.length_c   1.000
_cell.angle_alpha   90.00
_cell.angle_beta   90.00
_cell.angle_gamma   90.00
#
_symmetry.space_group_name_H-M   'P 1'
#
loop_
_entity.id
_entity.type
_entity.pdbx_description
1 polymer ?
#
loop_
_entity_poly.entity_id
_entity_poly.type
_entity_poly.pdbx_seq_one_letter_code
_entity_poly.pdbx_strand_id
1 'polypeptide(L)'
;MDTLLLVFAAASAISAIPHLLPRQDQSSILPWATIGDSWASSVAYSDDVAFDGNRDNCLRSKESYTYQLEQDASWRQDGQNLRFAACSGARLGDMAREGGQFQVRKTGDPRILIMTAGGNDALFADVAVDCIYRPDPREDYGEPFPGEGRCKASLERSSAFMDNNLGLELEKVYDEIFRNYQDQASDLTVYHTSYVHFFNVNDNWCNDYNFGVVPDVPFRPPRNQKLNVELRTSMNDLVEKMNRIIEQSVNAYQGKLQSQPKLLRRQKDLSDTGPVIPDRPTSPPPSSPPTQPFISPIQPTIAKRSLGYINVSPRFDGHRFCEDESSGRKQYYGDDVWFWNLRAAFAQEPEGEDVPPLSAEEQLEVQELGIMSGLGGGNDIKNGWRLRPFHPKAPGNAAFKDVIIARLRDDQISGVRSVGSVVGGAIAGILGSGGRPS
;
A
#
# COMPACT_ATOMS: atom_id res chain seq x y z
N MET A 1 -79.10 -3.77 44.12
CA MET A 1 -77.76 -4.37 44.24
C MET A 1 -77.34 -4.71 42.83
N ASP A 2 -76.27 -4.04 42.39
CA ASP A 2 -75.29 -4.45 41.37
C ASP A 2 -75.81 -4.63 39.92
N THR A 3 -75.19 -4.12 38.85
CA THR A 3 -73.83 -3.64 38.64
C THR A 3 -73.83 -2.66 37.45
N LEU A 4 -73.11 -1.55 37.57
CA LEU A 4 -72.87 -0.52 36.55
C LEU A 4 -71.79 -1.02 35.59
N LEU A 5 -72.09 -1.17 34.29
CA LEU A 5 -71.09 -1.52 33.27
C LEU A 5 -70.45 -0.23 32.72
N LEU A 6 -69.21 0.04 33.13
CA LEU A 6 -68.37 1.11 32.60
C LEU A 6 -67.75 0.68 31.26
N VAL A 7 -68.07 1.42 30.20
CA VAL A 7 -67.43 1.33 28.88
C VAL A 7 -66.08 2.06 28.95
N PHE A 8 -64.98 1.33 28.86
CA PHE A 8 -63.65 1.91 28.67
C PHE A 8 -63.43 2.21 27.17
N ALA A 9 -63.41 3.49 26.81
CA ALA A 9 -62.90 3.95 25.53
C ALA A 9 -61.37 4.07 25.62
N ALA A 10 -60.64 3.11 25.02
CA ALA A 10 -59.20 3.18 24.88
C ALA A 10 -58.83 4.11 23.71
N ALA A 11 -58.42 5.34 24.01
CA ALA A 11 -57.80 6.23 23.05
C ALA A 11 -56.40 5.67 22.70
N SER A 12 -56.28 5.09 21.50
CA SER A 12 -54.99 4.65 20.96
C SER A 12 -54.20 5.87 20.51
N ALA A 13 -53.19 6.26 21.29
CA ALA A 13 -52.19 7.23 20.87
C ALA A 13 -51.35 6.61 19.74
N ILE A 14 -51.50 7.12 18.52
CA ILE A 14 -50.63 6.79 17.39
C ILE A 14 -49.28 7.44 17.69
N SER A 15 -48.32 6.66 18.22
CA SER A 15 -46.92 7.07 18.24
C SER A 15 -46.45 7.23 16.79
N ALA A 16 -46.28 8.47 16.35
CA ALA A 16 -45.55 8.78 15.13
C ALA A 16 -44.11 8.30 15.31
N ILE A 17 -43.80 7.15 14.70
CA ILE A 17 -42.42 6.70 14.53
C ILE A 17 -41.77 7.74 13.62
N PRO A 18 -40.73 8.48 14.05
CA PRO A 18 -40.00 9.34 13.14
C PRO A 18 -39.43 8.43 12.05
N HIS A 19 -39.89 8.63 10.82
CA HIS A 19 -39.28 8.04 9.64
C HIS A 19 -37.80 8.44 9.66
N LEU A 20 -36.93 7.49 10.02
CA LEU A 20 -35.51 7.56 9.70
C LEU A 20 -35.46 7.75 8.19
N LEU A 21 -35.15 8.97 7.75
CA LEU A 21 -34.84 9.24 6.35
C LEU A 21 -33.75 8.25 5.95
N PRO A 22 -33.92 7.50 4.83
CA PRO A 22 -32.86 6.64 4.33
C PRO A 22 -31.61 7.50 4.16
N ARG A 23 -30.49 7.04 4.70
CA ARG A 23 -29.15 7.56 4.38
C ARG A 23 -29.11 7.64 2.85
N GLN A 24 -28.99 8.86 2.30
CA GLN A 24 -28.85 9.02 0.85
C GLN A 24 -27.74 8.09 0.38
N ASP A 25 -28.10 7.25 -0.58
CA ASP A 25 -27.27 6.22 -1.19
C ASP A 25 -25.90 6.81 -1.54
N GLN A 26 -24.91 6.47 -0.73
CA GLN A 26 -23.52 6.79 -0.97
C GLN A 26 -23.17 6.01 -2.23
N SER A 27 -23.10 6.70 -3.39
CA SER A 27 -22.51 6.24 -4.65
C SER A 27 -22.19 4.73 -4.69
N SER A 28 -22.89 3.98 -5.54
CA SER A 28 -22.62 2.56 -5.86
C SER A 28 -21.22 2.29 -6.45
N ILE A 29 -20.34 3.27 -6.41
CA ILE A 29 -18.93 3.19 -6.82
C ILE A 29 -18.09 3.42 -5.57
N LEU A 30 -17.24 2.44 -5.22
CA LEU A 30 -16.23 2.54 -4.16
C LEU A 30 -14.99 3.28 -4.69
N PRO A 31 -14.74 4.55 -4.27
CA PRO A 31 -13.52 5.25 -4.66
C PRO A 31 -12.35 4.78 -3.80
N TRP A 32 -11.24 4.45 -4.43
CA TRP A 32 -10.02 4.07 -3.75
C TRP A 32 -8.79 4.47 -4.54
N ALA A 33 -7.65 4.54 -3.87
CA ALA A 33 -6.42 5.00 -4.47
C ALA A 33 -5.21 4.25 -3.93
N THR A 34 -4.15 4.19 -4.76
CA THR A 34 -2.82 3.76 -4.32
C THR A 34 -1.83 4.89 -4.53
N ILE A 35 -1.06 5.19 -3.49
CA ILE A 35 0.15 6.03 -3.51
C ILE A 35 1.34 5.17 -3.09
N GLY A 36 2.55 5.64 -3.33
CA GLY A 36 3.75 4.92 -2.91
C GLY A 36 4.89 5.01 -3.89
N ASP A 37 5.89 4.18 -3.61
CA ASP A 37 7.11 4.05 -4.39
C ASP A 37 7.02 2.96 -5.48
N SER A 38 8.17 2.44 -5.89
CA SER A 38 8.31 1.43 -6.93
C SER A 38 7.69 0.07 -6.58
N TRP A 39 7.50 -0.26 -5.30
CA TRP A 39 6.75 -1.46 -4.90
C TRP A 39 5.26 -1.32 -5.18
N ALA A 40 4.71 -0.13 -4.94
CA ALA A 40 3.33 0.18 -5.26
C ALA A 40 3.08 0.34 -6.76
N SER A 41 4.02 0.94 -7.51
CA SER A 41 3.91 1.04 -8.97
C SER A 41 4.23 -0.27 -9.70
N SER A 42 5.03 -1.14 -9.07
CA SER A 42 5.53 -2.42 -9.59
C SER A 42 6.29 -2.32 -10.92
N VAL A 43 6.95 -1.17 -11.14
CA VAL A 43 7.96 -0.89 -12.19
C VAL A 43 7.69 -1.57 -13.53
N ALA A 44 6.88 -0.94 -14.38
CA ALA A 44 6.67 -1.38 -15.76
C ALA A 44 7.99 -1.48 -16.54
N TYR A 45 8.14 -2.56 -17.32
CA TYR A 45 9.37 -2.88 -18.05
C TYR A 45 9.19 -2.96 -19.56
N SER A 46 7.95 -2.92 -20.04
CA SER A 46 7.62 -2.82 -21.45
C SER A 46 6.33 -2.01 -21.61
N ASP A 47 6.08 -1.51 -22.82
CA ASP A 47 4.83 -0.80 -23.14
C ASP A 47 3.60 -1.69 -22.93
N ASP A 48 3.73 -3.01 -23.16
CA ASP A 48 2.63 -3.97 -23.02
C ASP A 48 2.11 -4.05 -21.57
N VAL A 49 3.03 -4.01 -20.61
CA VAL A 49 2.70 -4.06 -19.17
C VAL A 49 2.55 -2.67 -18.55
N ALA A 50 2.77 -1.59 -19.28
CA ALA A 50 2.58 -0.24 -18.77
C ALA A 50 1.08 0.08 -18.57
N PHE A 51 0.71 0.52 -17.37
CA PHE A 51 -0.67 0.84 -17.01
C PHE A 51 -1.20 2.07 -17.77
N ASP A 52 -0.40 3.12 -17.88
CA ASP A 52 -0.80 4.40 -18.48
C ASP A 52 0.21 4.93 -19.52
N GLY A 53 0.92 4.01 -20.18
CA GLY A 53 1.99 4.34 -21.13
C GLY A 53 3.13 5.13 -20.50
N ASN A 54 3.27 5.11 -19.16
CA ASN A 54 4.29 5.83 -18.40
C ASN A 54 4.37 7.33 -18.72
N ARG A 55 3.21 7.93 -19.00
CA ARG A 55 3.07 9.35 -19.40
C ARG A 55 3.70 10.37 -18.45
N ASP A 56 3.93 10.00 -17.19
CA ASP A 56 4.53 10.84 -16.15
C ASP A 56 5.76 10.19 -15.48
N ASN A 57 6.37 9.21 -16.14
CA ASN A 57 7.60 8.53 -15.70
C ASN A 57 7.51 7.70 -14.42
N CYS A 58 6.30 7.42 -13.92
CA CYS A 58 6.08 6.73 -12.66
C CYS A 58 6.09 5.19 -12.74
N LEU A 59 6.13 4.61 -13.93
CA LEU A 59 6.25 3.18 -14.17
C LEU A 59 5.21 2.31 -13.49
N ARG A 60 3.97 2.76 -13.55
CA ARG A 60 2.85 1.96 -13.09
C ARG A 60 2.65 0.76 -14.01
N SER A 61 2.65 -0.43 -13.45
CA SER A 61 2.52 -1.70 -14.16
C SER A 61 1.10 -2.26 -14.04
N LYS A 62 0.61 -2.90 -15.12
CA LYS A 62 -0.57 -3.78 -15.12
C LYS A 62 -0.34 -5.06 -14.31
N GLU A 63 0.90 -5.37 -13.95
CA GLU A 63 1.19 -6.49 -13.04
C GLU A 63 1.12 -6.09 -11.55
N SER A 64 0.97 -4.79 -11.25
CA SER A 64 0.95 -4.32 -9.86
C SER A 64 -0.20 -4.87 -9.03
N TYR A 65 0.00 -5.02 -7.72
CA TYR A 65 -1.09 -5.39 -6.81
C TYR A 65 -2.29 -4.42 -6.94
N THR A 66 -2.03 -3.16 -7.29
CA THR A 66 -3.07 -2.14 -7.51
C THR A 66 -3.91 -2.48 -8.72
N TYR A 67 -3.29 -2.69 -9.89
CA TYR A 67 -4.06 -3.04 -11.08
C TYR A 67 -4.76 -4.40 -10.90
N GLN A 68 -4.09 -5.39 -10.30
CA GLN A 68 -4.71 -6.68 -10.03
C GLN A 68 -5.92 -6.57 -9.08
N LEU A 69 -5.86 -5.71 -8.07
CA LEU A 69 -7.00 -5.42 -7.18
C LEU A 69 -8.15 -4.76 -7.94
N GLU A 70 -7.86 -3.88 -8.90
CA GLU A 70 -8.86 -3.31 -9.81
C GLU A 70 -9.53 -4.38 -10.67
N GLN A 71 -8.77 -5.33 -11.21
CA GLN A 71 -9.35 -6.38 -12.05
C GLN A 71 -10.14 -7.43 -11.25
N ASP A 72 -9.87 -7.57 -9.94
CA ASP A 72 -10.54 -8.53 -9.08
C ASP A 72 -11.88 -7.97 -8.54
N ALA A 73 -13.01 -8.47 -9.04
CA ALA A 73 -14.33 -8.06 -8.53
C ALA A 73 -14.74 -8.78 -7.23
N SER A 74 -14.00 -9.80 -6.78
CA SER A 74 -14.42 -10.69 -5.68
C SER A 74 -14.40 -10.02 -4.30
N TRP A 75 -13.74 -8.88 -4.15
CA TRP A 75 -13.60 -8.19 -2.87
C TRP A 75 -14.60 -7.06 -2.67
N ARG A 76 -15.30 -6.60 -3.72
CA ARG A 76 -16.19 -5.42 -3.67
C ARG A 76 -17.64 -5.74 -4.00
N GLN A 77 -18.58 -5.06 -3.36
CA GLN A 77 -20.02 -5.27 -3.55
C GLN A 77 -20.49 -4.70 -4.89
N ASP A 78 -20.11 -3.44 -5.15
CA ASP A 78 -20.54 -2.68 -6.33
C ASP A 78 -19.35 -2.28 -7.22
N GLY A 79 -19.54 -1.27 -8.07
CA GLY A 79 -18.48 -0.68 -8.91
C GLY A 79 -17.34 -0.06 -8.10
N GLN A 80 -16.25 0.30 -8.77
CA GLN A 80 -15.11 0.98 -8.14
C GLN A 80 -14.57 2.09 -9.02
N ASN A 81 -13.81 2.99 -8.41
CA ASN A 81 -13.06 4.03 -9.09
C ASN A 81 -11.66 4.09 -8.51
N LEU A 82 -10.69 3.55 -9.25
CA LEU A 82 -9.28 3.57 -8.88
C LEU A 82 -8.62 4.88 -9.29
N ARG A 83 -7.86 5.48 -8.37
CA ARG A 83 -6.80 6.46 -8.68
C ARG A 83 -5.42 5.89 -8.35
N PHE A 84 -4.64 5.59 -9.38
CA PHE A 84 -3.31 5.02 -9.24
C PHE A 84 -2.23 6.11 -9.36
N ALA A 85 -1.71 6.57 -8.23
CA ALA A 85 -0.78 7.71 -8.15
C ALA A 85 0.65 7.33 -7.71
N ALA A 86 0.88 6.06 -7.37
CA ALA A 86 2.21 5.54 -7.03
C ALA A 86 3.23 5.81 -8.15
N CYS A 87 4.50 5.92 -7.75
CA CYS A 87 5.56 6.32 -8.65
C CYS A 87 6.90 5.73 -8.23
N SER A 88 7.59 5.10 -9.18
CA SER A 88 8.95 4.61 -8.95
C SER A 88 9.89 5.72 -8.49
N GLY A 89 10.73 5.43 -7.50
CA GLY A 89 11.67 6.39 -6.91
C GLY A 89 11.07 7.37 -5.89
N ALA A 90 9.75 7.35 -5.66
CA ALA A 90 9.11 8.24 -4.69
C ALA A 90 9.61 8.00 -3.26
N ARG A 91 9.81 9.08 -2.52
CA ARG A 91 10.15 9.09 -1.10
C ARG A 91 8.93 9.43 -0.24
N LEU A 92 9.04 9.32 1.08
CA LEU A 92 7.94 9.66 2.00
C LEU A 92 7.39 11.08 1.76
N GLY A 93 8.27 12.05 1.54
CA GLY A 93 7.86 13.43 1.24
C GLY A 93 6.98 13.55 -0.02
N ASP A 94 7.16 12.69 -1.01
CA ASP A 94 6.38 12.72 -2.26
C ASP A 94 4.93 12.31 -2.09
N MET A 95 4.59 11.64 -0.99
CA MET A 95 3.22 11.21 -0.73
C MET A 95 2.31 12.42 -0.55
N ALA A 96 2.72 13.41 0.26
CA ALA A 96 1.84 14.48 0.72
C ALA A 96 2.47 15.88 0.89
N ARG A 97 3.78 16.07 0.66
CA ARG A 97 4.41 17.40 0.73
C ARG A 97 4.32 18.16 -0.59
N GLU A 98 4.03 19.44 -0.49
CA GLU A 98 4.14 20.38 -1.61
C GLU A 98 5.59 20.48 -2.09
N GLY A 99 5.78 20.59 -3.41
CA GLY A 99 7.10 20.67 -4.06
C GLY A 99 7.70 19.33 -4.49
N GLY A 100 7.16 18.20 -4.02
CA GLY A 100 7.46 16.85 -4.53
C GLY A 100 6.42 16.35 -5.55
N GLN A 101 6.29 15.03 -5.72
CA GLN A 101 5.26 14.45 -6.59
C GLN A 101 3.82 14.66 -6.08
N PHE A 102 3.68 14.98 -4.80
CA PHE A 102 2.44 15.29 -4.08
C PHE A 102 1.28 14.33 -4.42
N GLN A 103 1.54 13.03 -4.29
CA GLN A 103 0.69 11.98 -4.85
C GLN A 103 -0.76 12.02 -4.33
N VAL A 104 -1.00 12.36 -3.06
CA VAL A 104 -2.37 12.46 -2.50
C VAL A 104 -3.28 13.41 -3.30
N ARG A 105 -2.73 14.47 -3.91
CA ARG A 105 -3.52 15.41 -4.74
C ARG A 105 -4.02 14.80 -6.04
N LYS A 106 -3.46 13.68 -6.47
CA LYS A 106 -3.85 12.94 -7.68
C LYS A 106 -4.95 11.90 -7.39
N THR A 107 -5.40 11.75 -6.15
CA THR A 107 -6.29 10.66 -5.72
C THR A 107 -7.77 11.03 -5.59
N GLY A 108 -8.14 12.32 -5.60
CA GLY A 108 -9.51 12.76 -5.33
C GLY A 108 -9.90 12.53 -3.86
N ASP A 109 -11.12 12.04 -3.60
CA ASP A 109 -11.64 11.75 -2.25
C ASP A 109 -11.84 10.22 -2.07
N PRO A 110 -10.76 9.44 -1.86
CA PRO A 110 -10.87 7.99 -1.72
C PRO A 110 -11.50 7.59 -0.38
N ARG A 111 -12.21 6.46 -0.34
CA ARG A 111 -12.58 5.80 0.94
C ARG A 111 -11.47 4.88 1.45
N ILE A 112 -10.64 4.38 0.54
CA ILE A 112 -9.49 3.52 0.84
C ILE A 112 -8.27 4.11 0.15
N LEU A 113 -7.21 4.38 0.91
CA LEU A 113 -5.91 4.81 0.39
C LEU A 113 -4.86 3.77 0.80
N ILE A 114 -4.22 3.11 -0.16
CA ILE A 114 -3.16 2.14 0.09
C ILE A 114 -1.81 2.79 -0.21
N MET A 115 -0.84 2.62 0.68
CA MET A 115 0.49 3.20 0.58
C MET A 115 1.58 2.15 0.81
N THR A 116 2.57 2.13 -0.07
CA THR A 116 3.85 1.42 0.14
C THR A 116 4.97 2.44 -0.07
N ALA A 117 5.62 2.92 1.00
CA ALA A 117 6.63 3.96 0.89
C ALA A 117 7.66 3.94 2.02
N GLY A 118 8.84 4.49 1.74
CA GLY A 118 9.95 4.66 2.69
C GLY A 118 11.22 3.89 2.34
N GLY A 119 11.15 2.90 1.45
CA GLY A 119 12.32 2.08 1.09
C GLY A 119 13.41 2.91 0.41
N ASN A 120 13.00 3.92 -0.37
CA ASN A 120 13.90 4.89 -0.99
C ASN A 120 14.54 5.82 0.04
N ASP A 121 13.80 6.25 1.07
CA ASP A 121 14.33 7.05 2.18
C ASP A 121 15.35 6.25 3.01
N ALA A 122 15.08 4.96 3.20
CA ALA A 122 15.97 4.01 3.86
C ALA A 122 17.11 3.50 2.98
N LEU A 123 17.27 3.99 1.74
CA LEU A 123 18.40 3.66 0.87
C LEU A 123 18.54 2.16 0.52
N PHE A 124 17.43 1.42 0.39
CA PHE A 124 17.49 0.01 -0.03
C PHE A 124 18.08 -0.19 -1.43
N ALA A 125 17.93 0.82 -2.29
CA ALA A 125 18.64 0.90 -3.56
C ALA A 125 20.16 0.78 -3.41
N ASP A 126 20.74 1.59 -2.52
CA ASP A 126 22.19 1.61 -2.28
C ASP A 126 22.65 0.27 -1.69
N VAL A 127 21.88 -0.31 -0.79
CA VAL A 127 22.16 -1.64 -0.22
C VAL A 127 22.19 -2.70 -1.32
N ALA A 128 21.21 -2.74 -2.23
CA ALA A 128 21.22 -3.71 -3.33
C ALA A 128 22.42 -3.51 -4.27
N VAL A 129 22.82 -2.27 -4.53
CA VAL A 129 24.00 -1.95 -5.35
C VAL A 129 25.29 -2.42 -4.68
N ASP A 130 25.52 -2.06 -3.42
CA ASP A 130 26.78 -2.31 -2.72
C ASP A 130 26.89 -3.78 -2.23
N CYS A 131 25.76 -4.43 -1.92
CA CYS A 131 25.71 -5.78 -1.37
C CYS A 131 25.34 -6.87 -2.37
N ILE A 132 24.67 -6.61 -3.48
CA ILE A 132 24.18 -7.69 -4.36
C ILE A 132 24.81 -7.62 -5.73
N TYR A 133 24.63 -6.50 -6.43
CA TYR A 133 24.90 -6.44 -7.86
C TYR A 133 26.29 -5.95 -8.20
N ARG A 134 26.85 -5.01 -7.42
CA ARG A 134 28.18 -4.42 -7.64
C ARG A 134 28.47 -4.08 -9.12
N PRO A 135 27.62 -3.25 -9.76
CA PRO A 135 27.63 -3.04 -11.20
C PRO A 135 28.88 -2.44 -11.78
N ASP A 136 29.55 -1.57 -11.03
CA ASP A 136 30.59 -0.73 -11.60
C ASP A 136 31.96 -1.40 -11.42
N PRO A 137 32.59 -1.92 -12.48
CA PRO A 137 33.91 -2.54 -12.36
C PRO A 137 35.01 -1.56 -11.95
N ARG A 138 34.74 -0.25 -11.96
CA ARG A 138 35.67 0.82 -11.57
C ARG A 138 35.62 1.17 -10.09
N GLU A 139 34.54 0.79 -9.41
CA GLU A 139 34.34 1.08 -8.00
C GLU A 139 35.10 0.07 -7.11
N ASP A 140 35.67 0.57 -6.02
CA ASP A 140 36.21 -0.28 -4.96
C ASP A 140 35.09 -0.55 -3.94
N TYR A 141 34.52 -1.76 -4.01
CA TYR A 141 33.50 -2.22 -3.08
C TYR A 141 34.06 -2.65 -1.71
N GLY A 142 35.38 -2.73 -1.57
CA GLY A 142 36.04 -3.24 -0.38
C GLY A 142 35.78 -4.72 -0.13
N GLU A 143 36.02 -5.16 1.10
CA GLU A 143 35.85 -6.57 1.50
C GLU A 143 34.40 -7.05 1.32
N PRO A 144 34.17 -8.27 0.81
CA PRO A 144 32.86 -8.90 0.85
C PRO A 144 32.32 -9.00 2.28
N PHE A 145 31.02 -8.79 2.46
CA PHE A 145 30.32 -8.95 3.72
C PHE A 145 30.51 -10.39 4.24
N PRO A 146 30.84 -10.60 5.53
CA PRO A 146 30.73 -9.65 6.65
C PRO A 146 31.94 -8.71 6.90
N GLY A 147 32.90 -8.62 5.97
CA GLY A 147 34.05 -7.72 6.08
C GLY A 147 33.69 -6.22 6.02
N GLU A 148 34.69 -5.36 6.23
CA GLU A 148 34.53 -3.91 6.40
C GLU A 148 34.39 -3.14 5.06
N GLY A 149 33.66 -3.69 4.09
CA GLY A 149 33.42 -3.09 2.77
C GLY A 149 32.20 -2.18 2.67
N ARG A 150 31.93 -1.70 1.46
CA ARG A 150 30.78 -0.82 1.15
C ARG A 150 29.43 -1.45 1.50
N CYS A 151 29.30 -2.77 1.36
CA CYS A 151 28.07 -3.46 1.75
C CYS A 151 27.74 -3.21 3.23
N LYS A 152 28.69 -3.46 4.14
CA LYS A 152 28.49 -3.20 5.57
C LYS A 152 28.16 -1.73 5.84
N ALA A 153 28.90 -0.81 5.23
CA ALA A 153 28.63 0.63 5.38
C ALA A 153 27.24 1.04 4.86
N SER A 154 26.74 0.43 3.79
CA SER A 154 25.39 0.70 3.25
C SER A 154 24.29 0.18 4.17
N LEU A 155 24.46 -1.04 4.72
CA LEU A 155 23.55 -1.62 5.71
C LEU A 155 23.48 -0.75 6.97
N GLU A 156 24.63 -0.30 7.47
CA GLU A 156 24.70 0.59 8.64
C GLU A 156 24.07 1.95 8.38
N ARG A 157 24.29 2.56 7.21
CA ARG A 157 23.68 3.84 6.83
C ARG A 157 22.16 3.74 6.76
N SER A 158 21.66 2.68 6.12
CA SER A 158 20.22 2.40 6.04
C SER A 158 19.61 2.22 7.44
N SER A 159 20.25 1.37 8.25
CA SER A 159 19.86 1.10 9.64
C SER A 159 19.86 2.38 10.49
N ALA A 160 20.84 3.26 10.32
CA ALA A 160 20.93 4.53 11.03
C ALA A 160 19.83 5.52 10.63
N PHE A 161 19.46 5.60 9.35
CA PHE A 161 18.30 6.40 8.94
C PHE A 161 17.01 5.87 9.59
N MET A 162 16.84 4.55 9.63
CA MET A 162 15.67 3.94 10.26
C MET A 162 15.59 4.28 11.75
N ASP A 163 16.70 4.18 12.48
CA ASP A 163 16.73 4.47 13.92
C ASP A 163 16.44 5.94 14.25
N ASN A 164 16.96 6.86 13.42
CA ASN A 164 17.00 8.28 13.79
C ASN A 164 15.92 9.11 13.08
N ASN A 165 15.42 8.68 11.92
CA ASN A 165 14.64 9.54 11.03
C ASN A 165 13.30 8.93 10.61
N LEU A 166 13.25 7.62 10.30
CA LEU A 166 12.09 7.02 9.65
C LEU A 166 10.78 7.24 10.41
N GLY A 167 10.77 6.99 11.73
CA GLY A 167 9.56 7.18 12.54
C GLY A 167 9.01 8.62 12.55
N LEU A 168 9.91 9.61 12.58
CA LEU A 168 9.55 11.03 12.54
C LEU A 168 9.03 11.45 11.16
N GLU A 169 9.64 10.95 10.08
CA GLU A 169 9.18 11.26 8.72
C GLU A 169 7.82 10.60 8.43
N LEU A 170 7.58 9.39 8.93
CA LEU A 170 6.29 8.73 8.86
C LEU A 170 5.20 9.50 9.62
N GLU A 171 5.49 10.01 10.81
CA GLU A 171 4.52 10.83 11.54
C GLU A 171 4.12 12.08 10.73
N LYS A 172 5.10 12.79 10.16
CA LYS A 172 4.85 13.98 9.33
C LYS A 172 4.01 13.64 8.09
N VAL A 173 4.31 12.53 7.40
CA VAL A 173 3.57 12.16 6.20
C VAL A 173 2.13 11.78 6.53
N TYR A 174 1.88 11.09 7.64
CA TYR A 174 0.52 10.79 8.08
C TYR A 174 -0.25 12.06 8.42
N ASP A 175 0.36 13.01 9.14
CA ASP A 175 -0.23 14.33 9.38
C ASP A 175 -0.63 15.05 8.10
N GLU A 176 0.24 15.04 7.09
CA GLU A 176 -0.03 15.69 5.80
C GLU A 176 -1.12 14.97 5.00
N ILE A 177 -1.12 13.63 4.99
CA ILE A 177 -2.17 12.81 4.37
C ILE A 177 -3.53 13.15 5.00
N PHE A 178 -3.66 13.06 6.33
CA PHE A 178 -4.95 13.30 6.98
C PHE A 178 -5.37 14.76 6.93
N ARG A 179 -4.43 15.71 6.93
CA ARG A 179 -4.71 17.13 6.68
C ARG A 179 -5.25 17.36 5.27
N ASN A 180 -4.73 16.68 4.25
CA ASN A 180 -5.23 16.78 2.88
C ASN A 180 -6.72 16.39 2.77
N TYR A 181 -7.16 15.37 3.53
CA TYR A 181 -8.55 14.90 3.52
C TYR A 181 -9.38 15.38 4.71
N GLN A 182 -8.96 16.45 5.41
CA GLN A 182 -9.67 16.91 6.61
C GLN A 182 -11.12 17.34 6.35
N ASP A 183 -11.40 17.87 5.15
CA ASP A 183 -12.74 18.35 4.75
C ASP A 183 -13.57 17.31 3.98
N GLN A 184 -13.02 16.11 3.73
CA GLN A 184 -13.72 15.04 3.01
C GLN A 184 -14.91 14.52 3.84
N ALA A 185 -16.10 14.50 3.26
CA ALA A 185 -17.33 14.10 3.96
C ALA A 185 -17.48 12.58 4.18
N SER A 186 -16.81 11.76 3.37
CA SER A 186 -16.83 10.30 3.47
C SER A 186 -15.73 9.78 4.38
N ASP A 187 -15.95 8.61 4.99
CA ASP A 187 -14.94 7.90 5.76
C ASP A 187 -13.69 7.62 4.90
N LEU A 188 -12.52 7.67 5.53
CA LEU A 188 -11.24 7.36 4.91
C LEU A 188 -10.47 6.39 5.79
N THR A 189 -10.06 5.26 5.20
CA THR A 189 -9.07 4.38 5.78
C THR A 189 -7.81 4.38 4.93
N VAL A 190 -6.69 4.71 5.57
CA VAL A 190 -5.36 4.64 4.98
C VAL A 190 -4.70 3.34 5.43
N TYR A 191 -4.06 2.62 4.53
CA TYR A 191 -3.27 1.44 4.83
C TYR A 191 -1.82 1.67 4.42
N HIS A 192 -0.88 1.45 5.34
CA HIS A 192 0.54 1.36 5.02
C HIS A 192 0.94 -0.11 4.99
N THR A 193 1.40 -0.59 3.83
CA THR A 193 1.85 -1.97 3.65
C THR A 193 3.32 -2.13 4.00
N SER A 194 3.71 -3.32 4.44
CA SER A 194 5.10 -3.70 4.66
C SER A 194 5.88 -3.87 3.35
N TYR A 195 7.20 -3.98 3.45
CA TYR A 195 8.06 -4.62 2.46
C TYR A 195 8.20 -6.11 2.80
N VAL A 196 8.96 -6.85 1.98
CA VAL A 196 9.04 -8.31 2.05
C VAL A 196 10.49 -8.76 2.21
N HIS A 197 10.72 -9.80 3.02
CA HIS A 197 12.02 -10.49 3.09
C HIS A 197 12.43 -11.05 1.73
N PHE A 198 13.68 -10.84 1.37
CA PHE A 198 14.18 -11.18 0.04
C PHE A 198 14.76 -12.56 -0.07
N PHE A 199 15.25 -13.10 1.04
CA PHE A 199 15.99 -14.35 1.06
C PHE A 199 15.37 -15.36 2.02
N ASN A 200 15.39 -16.63 1.68
CA ASN A 200 15.39 -17.70 2.67
C ASN A 200 16.77 -17.68 3.37
N VAL A 201 16.82 -17.91 4.69
CA VAL A 201 18.04 -17.90 5.51
C VAL A 201 18.33 -19.25 6.17
N ASN A 202 17.45 -20.24 5.99
CA ASN A 202 17.51 -21.54 6.64
C ASN A 202 18.42 -22.53 5.90
N ASP A 203 18.48 -22.44 4.56
CA ASP A 203 19.32 -23.31 3.73
C ASP A 203 20.61 -22.61 3.29
N ASN A 204 21.69 -23.38 3.19
CA ASN A 204 23.05 -22.95 2.83
C ASN A 204 23.43 -23.21 1.37
N TRP A 205 22.59 -23.88 0.56
CA TRP A 205 22.92 -24.18 -0.84
C TRP A 205 23.28 -22.92 -1.65
N CYS A 206 22.74 -21.76 -1.24
CA CYS A 206 22.92 -20.48 -1.90
C CYS A 206 24.23 -19.75 -1.52
N ASN A 207 24.99 -20.25 -0.53
CA ASN A 207 26.10 -19.50 0.07
C ASN A 207 27.21 -19.14 -0.92
N ASP A 208 27.47 -19.99 -1.91
CA ASP A 208 28.53 -19.77 -2.90
C ASP A 208 28.03 -19.03 -4.16
N TYR A 209 26.73 -18.77 -4.25
CA TYR A 209 26.14 -18.00 -5.33
C TYR A 209 26.39 -16.49 -5.14
N ASN A 210 26.36 -15.77 -6.25
CA ASN A 210 26.42 -14.32 -6.28
C ASN A 210 25.56 -13.80 -7.43
N PHE A 211 24.98 -12.62 -7.26
CA PHE A 211 24.26 -11.92 -8.33
C PHE A 211 25.08 -10.77 -8.91
N GLY A 212 26.40 -10.78 -8.68
CA GLY A 212 27.30 -9.76 -9.20
C GLY A 212 27.28 -9.76 -10.73
N VAL A 213 27.12 -8.58 -11.34
CA VAL A 213 26.99 -8.48 -12.80
C VAL A 213 28.32 -8.32 -13.53
N VAL A 214 29.40 -8.08 -12.78
CA VAL A 214 30.77 -8.02 -13.29
C VAL A 214 31.45 -9.36 -13.06
N PRO A 215 32.10 -9.96 -14.06
CA PRO A 215 32.88 -11.18 -13.86
C PRO A 215 34.04 -10.98 -12.87
N ASP A 216 34.27 -11.98 -12.02
CA ASP A 216 35.51 -12.10 -11.27
C ASP A 216 36.70 -12.28 -12.23
N VAL A 217 37.81 -11.60 -11.95
CA VAL A 217 39.01 -11.68 -12.79
C VAL A 217 40.00 -12.62 -12.12
N PRO A 218 40.57 -13.60 -12.85
CA PRO A 218 41.64 -14.44 -12.31
C PRO A 218 42.78 -13.57 -11.73
N PHE A 219 43.34 -13.99 -10.59
CA PHE A 219 44.44 -13.33 -9.86
C PHE A 219 44.11 -12.00 -9.18
N ARG A 220 42.84 -11.59 -9.11
CA ARG A 220 42.36 -10.52 -8.22
C ARG A 220 41.52 -11.10 -7.09
N PRO A 221 41.42 -10.43 -5.93
CA PRO A 221 40.46 -10.80 -4.90
C PRO A 221 39.04 -10.87 -5.49
N PRO A 222 38.19 -11.81 -5.05
CA PRO A 222 36.80 -11.91 -5.52
C PRO A 222 36.10 -10.57 -5.34
N ARG A 223 35.51 -10.05 -6.42
CA ARG A 223 34.79 -8.77 -6.41
C ARG A 223 33.33 -8.96 -6.09
N ASN A 224 32.76 -10.11 -6.44
CA ASN A 224 31.34 -10.34 -6.28
C ASN A 224 30.98 -10.76 -4.86
N GLN A 225 29.90 -10.17 -4.34
CA GLN A 225 29.37 -10.52 -3.04
C GLN A 225 28.68 -11.89 -3.11
N LYS A 226 29.11 -12.81 -2.24
CA LYS A 226 28.44 -14.09 -2.04
C LYS A 226 27.16 -13.92 -1.23
N LEU A 227 26.14 -14.71 -1.57
CA LEU A 227 24.84 -14.77 -0.87
C LEU A 227 24.91 -15.67 0.37
N ASN A 228 25.96 -15.50 1.18
CA ASN A 228 26.11 -16.21 2.44
C ASN A 228 24.95 -15.91 3.41
N VAL A 229 24.76 -16.77 4.41
CA VAL A 229 23.68 -16.63 5.39
C VAL A 229 23.78 -15.29 6.13
N GLU A 230 24.98 -14.81 6.43
CA GLU A 230 25.19 -13.57 7.15
C GLU A 230 24.62 -12.38 6.38
N LEU A 231 24.89 -12.30 5.07
CA LEU A 231 24.34 -11.26 4.21
C LEU A 231 22.82 -11.39 4.09
N ARG A 232 22.33 -12.59 3.78
CA ARG A 232 20.89 -12.84 3.60
C ARG A 232 20.10 -12.47 4.87
N THR A 233 20.63 -12.85 6.02
CA THR A 233 20.08 -12.51 7.34
C THR A 233 20.11 -11.01 7.56
N SER A 234 21.25 -10.36 7.33
CA SER A 234 21.39 -8.91 7.54
C SER A 234 20.44 -8.08 6.66
N MET A 235 20.21 -8.51 5.41
CA MET A 235 19.24 -7.85 4.52
C MET A 235 17.80 -8.07 4.97
N ASN A 236 17.43 -9.29 5.40
CA ASN A 236 16.10 -9.55 5.93
C ASN A 236 15.86 -8.80 7.25
N ASP A 237 16.85 -8.76 8.15
CA ASP A 237 16.78 -8.02 9.42
C ASP A 237 16.56 -6.52 9.20
N LEU A 238 17.15 -5.98 8.13
CA LEU A 238 16.97 -4.58 7.76
C LEU A 238 15.53 -4.32 7.25
N VAL A 239 14.96 -5.25 6.46
CA VAL A 239 13.55 -5.19 6.05
C VAL A 239 12.62 -5.33 7.26
N GLU A 240 12.88 -6.29 8.15
CA GLU A 240 12.10 -6.51 9.37
C GLU A 240 12.14 -5.27 10.28
N LYS A 241 13.31 -4.65 10.43
CA LYS A 241 13.47 -3.40 11.17
C LYS A 241 12.61 -2.29 10.58
N MET A 242 12.61 -2.12 9.26
CA MET A 242 11.78 -1.14 8.59
C MET A 242 10.29 -1.40 8.82
N ASN A 243 9.85 -2.64 8.61
CA ASN A 243 8.47 -3.08 8.78
C ASN A 243 7.99 -2.84 10.22
N ARG A 244 8.81 -3.16 11.21
CA ARG A 244 8.52 -2.89 12.63
C ARG A 244 8.34 -1.40 12.91
N ILE A 245 9.19 -0.53 12.36
CA ILE A 245 9.06 0.92 12.54
C ILE A 245 7.78 1.43 11.87
N ILE A 246 7.46 0.96 10.65
CA ILE A 246 6.21 1.30 9.97
C ILE A 246 5.01 0.91 10.84
N GLU A 247 4.96 -0.33 11.33
CA GLU A 247 3.88 -0.82 12.17
C GLU A 247 3.74 -0.02 13.46
N GLN A 248 4.86 0.27 14.15
CA GLN A 248 4.88 1.09 15.35
C GLN A 248 4.37 2.50 15.08
N SER A 249 4.81 3.14 14.00
CA SER A 249 4.36 4.48 13.60
C SER A 249 2.87 4.49 13.23
N VAL A 250 2.38 3.47 12.53
CA VAL A 250 0.95 3.31 12.23
C VAL A 250 0.14 3.20 13.52
N ASN A 251 0.53 2.31 14.43
CA ASN A 251 -0.19 2.07 15.67
C ASN A 251 -0.21 3.32 16.57
N ALA A 252 0.95 3.99 16.70
CA ALA A 252 1.05 5.24 17.46
C ALA A 252 0.16 6.34 16.87
N TYR A 253 0.17 6.50 15.55
CA TYR A 253 -0.62 7.53 14.88
C TYR A 253 -2.13 7.22 14.88
N GLN A 254 -2.52 5.95 14.72
CA GLN A 254 -3.91 5.51 14.87
C GLN A 254 -4.44 5.81 16.28
N GLY A 255 -3.61 5.68 17.32
CA GLY A 255 -3.95 6.12 18.68
C GLY A 255 -4.18 7.64 18.79
N LYS A 256 -3.44 8.46 18.02
CA LYS A 256 -3.67 9.91 17.93
C LYS A 256 -5.01 10.22 17.28
N LEU A 257 -5.35 9.55 16.17
CA LEU A 257 -6.64 9.72 15.48
C LEU A 257 -7.84 9.38 16.38
N GLN A 258 -7.69 8.37 17.25
CA GLN A 258 -8.75 7.97 18.19
C GLN A 258 -8.86 8.91 19.41
N SER A 259 -7.77 9.55 19.81
CA SER A 259 -7.71 10.42 20.99
C SER A 259 -8.05 11.89 20.71
N GLN A 260 -8.04 12.33 19.45
CA GLN A 260 -8.49 13.67 19.08
C GLN A 260 -10.00 13.82 19.38
N PRO A 261 -10.40 14.70 20.32
CA PRO A 261 -11.81 14.97 20.57
C PRO A 261 -12.43 15.50 19.28
N LYS A 262 -13.57 14.93 18.89
CA LYS A 262 -14.45 15.38 17.80
C LYS A 262 -14.53 16.91 17.80
N LEU A 263 -13.69 17.58 17.03
CA LEU A 263 -13.75 19.03 16.81
C LEU A 263 -14.96 19.29 15.92
N LEU A 264 -16.13 19.23 16.54
CA LEU A 264 -17.34 19.85 16.06
C LEU A 264 -16.96 21.29 15.69
N ARG A 265 -17.02 21.59 14.39
CA ARG A 265 -17.19 22.96 13.90
C ARG A 265 -18.16 23.63 14.85
N ARG A 266 -17.69 24.59 15.65
CA ARG A 266 -18.57 25.67 16.10
C ARG A 266 -19.06 26.31 14.81
N GLN A 267 -20.25 25.92 14.40
CA GLN A 267 -21.07 26.66 13.47
C GLN A 267 -21.03 28.09 14.01
N LYS A 268 -20.32 28.96 13.29
CA LYS A 268 -20.24 30.38 13.57
C LYS A 268 -21.69 30.85 13.57
N ASP A 269 -22.22 31.11 14.77
CA ASP A 269 -23.54 31.68 14.95
C ASP A 269 -23.64 32.93 14.06
N LEU A 270 -24.46 32.81 13.01
CA LEU A 270 -24.87 33.90 12.13
C LEU A 270 -25.97 34.74 12.80
N SER A 271 -25.94 34.89 14.12
CA SER A 271 -26.87 35.74 14.86
C SER A 271 -26.37 37.18 15.04
N ASP A 272 -25.19 37.53 14.53
CA ASP A 272 -24.53 38.82 14.82
C ASP A 272 -24.64 39.87 13.69
N THR A 273 -25.68 39.79 12.86
CA THR A 273 -26.04 40.89 11.95
C THR A 273 -27.54 41.18 12.01
N GLY A 274 -27.99 41.68 13.15
CA GLY A 274 -29.25 42.42 13.24
C GLY A 274 -28.99 43.92 13.14
N PRO A 275 -29.66 44.69 12.26
CA PRO A 275 -29.53 46.13 12.24
C PRO A 275 -30.14 46.75 13.51
N VAL A 276 -29.43 47.71 14.10
CA VAL A 276 -29.92 48.52 15.23
C VAL A 276 -31.06 49.41 14.73
N ILE A 277 -32.30 49.12 15.14
CA ILE A 277 -33.46 50.00 14.94
C ILE A 277 -33.72 50.73 16.27
N PRO A 278 -33.78 52.07 16.30
CA PRO A 278 -34.06 52.83 17.52
C PRO A 278 -35.55 52.72 17.93
N ASP A 279 -35.75 52.77 19.24
CA ASP A 279 -37.01 52.51 19.96
C ASP A 279 -38.23 53.31 19.45
N ARG A 280 -39.39 52.63 19.38
CA ARG A 280 -40.71 53.24 19.22
C ARG A 280 -41.70 52.68 20.26
N PRO A 281 -42.66 53.48 20.79
CA PRO A 281 -43.42 53.10 21.99
C PRO A 281 -44.50 52.03 21.79
N THR A 282 -44.69 51.31 22.88
CA THR A 282 -45.67 50.25 23.25
C THR A 282 -46.98 50.16 22.47
N SER A 283 -47.16 49.02 21.80
CA SER A 283 -48.44 48.44 21.37
C SER A 283 -48.64 47.08 22.09
N PRO A 284 -49.88 46.61 22.33
CA PRO A 284 -50.14 45.36 23.07
C PRO A 284 -49.68 44.10 22.31
N PRO A 285 -49.42 42.97 23.01
CA PRO A 285 -48.71 41.84 22.43
C PRO A 285 -49.56 41.12 21.36
N PRO A 286 -48.96 40.72 20.22
CA PRO A 286 -49.65 39.84 19.28
C PRO A 286 -49.75 38.41 19.83
N SER A 287 -50.81 37.71 19.44
CA SER A 287 -51.05 36.30 19.70
C SER A 287 -49.87 35.42 19.27
N SER A 288 -49.58 34.40 20.07
CA SER A 288 -48.49 33.43 19.91
C SER A 288 -48.33 32.95 18.45
N PRO A 289 -47.13 33.03 17.85
CA PRO A 289 -46.91 32.45 16.53
C PRO A 289 -47.03 30.92 16.58
N PRO A 290 -47.47 30.27 15.48
CA PRO A 290 -47.54 28.82 15.42
C PRO A 290 -46.15 28.23 15.66
N THR A 291 -46.08 27.26 16.57
CA THR A 291 -44.85 26.54 16.92
C THR A 291 -44.33 25.85 15.66
N GLN A 292 -43.27 26.39 15.04
CA GLN A 292 -42.58 25.65 14.01
C GLN A 292 -42.02 24.36 14.65
N PRO A 293 -42.20 23.19 14.02
CA PRO A 293 -41.61 21.96 14.54
C PRO A 293 -40.11 22.14 14.62
N PHE A 294 -39.54 21.88 15.80
CA PHE A 294 -38.10 21.88 16.01
C PHE A 294 -37.49 20.80 15.11
N ILE A 295 -36.92 21.20 13.97
CA ILE A 295 -36.06 20.34 13.16
C ILE A 295 -34.75 20.24 13.95
N SER A 296 -34.45 19.07 14.52
CA SER A 296 -33.16 18.86 15.17
C SER A 296 -32.04 19.27 14.21
N PRO A 297 -31.03 20.03 14.67
CA PRO A 297 -29.87 20.32 13.84
C PRO A 297 -29.33 18.99 13.31
N ILE A 298 -29.19 18.85 11.99
CA ILE A 298 -28.50 17.72 11.38
C ILE A 298 -27.11 17.72 12.00
N GLN A 299 -26.84 16.81 12.94
CA GLN A 299 -25.50 16.68 13.48
C GLN A 299 -24.59 16.33 12.29
N PRO A 300 -23.53 17.09 12.03
CA PRO A 300 -22.58 16.70 11.01
C PRO A 300 -22.05 15.33 11.40
N THR A 301 -22.37 14.30 10.60
CA THR A 301 -21.74 12.99 10.73
C THR A 301 -20.27 13.20 10.42
N ILE A 302 -19.44 13.20 11.47
CA ILE A 302 -17.99 13.32 11.34
C ILE A 302 -17.50 12.07 10.64
N ALA A 303 -16.87 12.24 9.49
CA ALA A 303 -16.29 11.16 8.74
C ALA A 303 -15.20 10.45 9.56
N LYS A 304 -15.24 9.12 9.60
CA LYS A 304 -14.24 8.31 10.30
C LYS A 304 -12.90 8.42 9.56
N ARG A 305 -11.82 8.48 10.36
CA ARG A 305 -10.44 8.39 9.89
C ARG A 305 -9.77 7.20 10.56
N SER A 306 -9.11 6.37 9.76
CA SER A 306 -8.33 5.23 10.25
C SER A 306 -7.04 5.08 9.47
N LEU A 307 -6.01 4.60 10.16
CA LEU A 307 -4.73 4.19 9.65
C LEU A 307 -4.47 2.76 10.10
N GLY A 308 -4.15 1.87 9.15
CA GLY A 308 -3.88 0.46 9.41
C GLY A 308 -2.56 0.00 8.79
N TYR A 309 -1.98 -1.05 9.35
CA TYR A 309 -0.75 -1.69 8.84
C TYR A 309 -1.12 -3.03 8.18
N ILE A 310 -0.49 -3.32 7.04
CA ILE A 310 -0.68 -4.58 6.31
C ILE A 310 0.68 -5.27 6.16
N ASN A 311 0.89 -6.35 6.91
CA ASN A 311 2.09 -7.17 6.76
C ASN A 311 1.93 -8.17 5.62
N VAL A 312 2.65 -7.96 4.53
CA VAL A 312 2.65 -8.85 3.36
C VAL A 312 3.82 -9.84 3.36
N SER A 313 4.85 -9.61 4.19
CA SER A 313 6.13 -10.34 4.14
C SER A 313 6.00 -11.88 4.27
N PRO A 314 5.17 -12.41 5.20
CA PRO A 314 5.01 -13.86 5.34
C PRO A 314 4.43 -14.54 4.10
N ARG A 315 3.70 -13.80 3.24
CA ARG A 315 3.07 -14.41 2.07
C ARG A 315 4.08 -14.86 1.01
N PHE A 316 5.31 -14.37 1.09
CA PHE A 316 6.40 -14.74 0.20
C PHE A 316 7.26 -15.90 0.71
N ASP A 317 6.99 -16.47 1.90
CA ASP A 317 7.66 -17.70 2.36
C ASP A 317 7.50 -18.81 1.30
N GLY A 318 8.60 -19.44 0.89
CA GLY A 318 8.63 -20.44 -0.19
C GLY A 318 8.80 -19.86 -1.59
N HIS A 319 8.88 -18.53 -1.72
CA HIS A 319 8.97 -17.82 -2.99
C HIS A 319 10.08 -16.75 -3.02
N ARG A 320 10.97 -16.75 -2.04
CA ARG A 320 12.10 -15.82 -1.95
C ARG A 320 13.29 -16.27 -2.80
N PHE A 321 14.31 -15.44 -2.85
CA PHE A 321 15.60 -15.93 -3.31
C PHE A 321 16.15 -16.97 -2.32
N CYS A 322 16.87 -17.96 -2.83
CA CYS A 322 17.57 -18.98 -2.05
C CYS A 322 16.64 -19.96 -1.31
N GLU A 323 15.38 -20.10 -1.74
CA GLU A 323 14.46 -21.12 -1.20
C GLU A 323 14.97 -22.55 -1.42
N ASP A 324 14.48 -23.46 -0.59
CA ASP A 324 14.80 -24.89 -0.65
C ASP A 324 14.40 -25.47 -2.03
N GLU A 325 15.13 -26.49 -2.52
CA GLU A 325 14.88 -27.13 -3.83
C GLU A 325 14.92 -26.19 -5.06
N SER A 326 15.52 -25.01 -4.89
CA SER A 326 15.80 -24.06 -5.96
C SER A 326 17.20 -24.27 -6.56
N SER A 327 17.55 -23.49 -7.57
CA SER A 327 18.84 -23.54 -8.26
C SER A 327 19.27 -22.15 -8.72
N GLY A 328 20.56 -21.97 -9.02
CA GLY A 328 21.05 -20.70 -9.59
C GLY A 328 20.19 -20.21 -10.74
N ARG A 329 19.84 -21.09 -11.67
CA ARG A 329 18.94 -20.79 -12.80
C ARG A 329 17.55 -20.31 -12.36
N LYS A 330 16.91 -21.01 -11.41
CA LYS A 330 15.57 -20.68 -10.93
C LYS A 330 15.51 -19.30 -10.24
N GLN A 331 16.63 -18.84 -9.68
CA GLN A 331 16.73 -17.50 -9.08
C GLN A 331 16.58 -16.37 -10.12
N TYR A 332 16.84 -16.63 -11.40
CA TYR A 332 16.72 -15.66 -12.47
C TYR A 332 15.48 -15.89 -13.34
N TYR A 333 15.19 -17.16 -13.65
CA TYR A 333 14.17 -17.54 -14.65
C TYR A 333 13.02 -18.36 -14.10
N GLY A 334 13.10 -18.84 -12.86
CA GLY A 334 12.05 -19.67 -12.28
C GLY A 334 10.80 -18.87 -11.95
N ASP A 335 9.66 -19.55 -12.02
CA ASP A 335 8.37 -19.02 -11.55
C ASP A 335 8.20 -19.15 -10.03
N ASP A 336 8.99 -20.04 -9.40
CA ASP A 336 8.97 -20.27 -7.96
C ASP A 336 9.43 -19.03 -7.18
N VAL A 337 10.42 -18.30 -7.69
CA VAL A 337 10.91 -17.05 -7.09
C VAL A 337 10.07 -15.87 -7.56
N TRP A 338 9.38 -15.21 -6.63
CA TRP A 338 8.45 -14.11 -6.92
C TRP A 338 9.11 -12.75 -7.05
N PHE A 339 10.43 -12.69 -7.07
CA PHE A 339 11.18 -11.46 -7.30
C PHE A 339 11.84 -11.47 -8.66
N TRP A 340 11.85 -10.32 -9.32
CA TRP A 340 12.73 -10.11 -10.45
C TRP A 340 14.18 -10.05 -9.95
N ASN A 341 15.07 -10.81 -10.59
CA ASN A 341 16.51 -10.63 -10.44
C ASN A 341 17.02 -9.65 -11.51
N LEU A 342 18.19 -9.06 -11.31
CA LEU A 342 18.86 -8.27 -12.33
C LEU A 342 19.33 -9.20 -13.45
N ARG A 343 18.65 -9.15 -14.59
CA ARG A 343 19.18 -9.64 -15.85
C ARG A 343 19.07 -8.58 -16.91
N ALA A 344 20.17 -8.36 -17.60
CA ALA A 344 20.16 -7.67 -18.85
C ALA A 344 19.61 -8.62 -19.95
N ALA A 345 18.42 -8.33 -20.48
CA ALA A 345 17.80 -9.00 -21.60
C ALA A 345 18.69 -9.12 -22.85
N PHE A 346 18.92 -10.36 -23.24
CA PHE A 346 18.51 -10.78 -24.58
C PHE A 346 17.51 -11.94 -24.48
N ALA A 347 16.56 -11.89 -25.41
CA ALA A 347 15.58 -12.92 -25.71
C ALA A 347 16.27 -14.23 -26.09
N GLN A 348 16.51 -15.05 -25.08
CA GLN A 348 16.30 -16.49 -25.00
C GLN A 348 16.80 -16.87 -23.61
N GLU A 349 16.05 -17.73 -22.93
CA GLU A 349 16.61 -18.47 -21.83
C GLU A 349 17.85 -19.21 -22.34
N PRO A 350 19.06 -18.94 -21.83
CA PRO A 350 20.24 -19.66 -22.29
C PRO A 350 20.04 -21.15 -22.01
N GLU A 351 20.52 -22.02 -22.90
CA GLU A 351 20.54 -23.47 -22.64
C GLU A 351 21.61 -23.77 -21.56
N GLY A 352 21.24 -24.49 -20.49
CA GLY A 352 22.17 -24.90 -19.42
C GLY A 352 21.76 -24.44 -18.00
N GLU A 353 22.49 -24.90 -16.98
CA GLU A 353 22.24 -24.54 -15.57
C GLU A 353 22.90 -23.21 -15.16
N ASP A 354 23.97 -22.82 -15.85
CA ASP A 354 24.73 -21.61 -15.54
C ASP A 354 24.08 -20.35 -16.13
N VAL A 355 24.03 -19.30 -15.31
CA VAL A 355 23.57 -17.97 -15.74
C VAL A 355 24.80 -17.20 -16.24
N PRO A 356 24.87 -16.81 -17.53
CA PRO A 356 26.03 -16.11 -18.07
C PRO A 356 26.17 -14.72 -17.43
N PRO A 357 27.40 -14.19 -17.28
CA PRO A 357 27.60 -12.81 -16.85
C PRO A 357 27.06 -11.84 -17.91
N LEU A 358 26.80 -10.59 -17.50
CA LEU A 358 26.39 -9.54 -18.43
C LEU A 358 27.52 -9.25 -19.43
N SER A 359 27.16 -9.01 -20.69
CA SER A 359 28.04 -8.48 -21.72
C SER A 359 28.50 -7.04 -21.40
N ALA A 360 29.52 -6.56 -22.09
CA ALA A 360 30.03 -5.20 -21.87
C ALA A 360 29.00 -4.10 -22.19
N GLU A 361 28.14 -4.33 -23.18
CA GLU A 361 27.04 -3.42 -23.55
C GLU A 361 25.98 -3.39 -22.45
N GLU A 362 25.59 -4.56 -21.95
CA GLU A 362 24.65 -4.70 -20.85
C GLU A 362 25.18 -4.10 -19.54
N GLN A 363 26.48 -4.23 -19.26
CA GLN A 363 27.11 -3.57 -18.11
C GLN A 363 27.07 -2.05 -18.24
N LEU A 364 27.27 -1.51 -19.46
CA LEU A 364 27.20 -0.08 -19.73
C LEU A 364 25.76 0.43 -19.53
N GLU A 365 24.76 -0.29 -20.04
CA GLU A 365 23.34 0.06 -19.84
C GLU A 365 22.95 0.03 -18.37
N VAL A 366 23.37 -0.99 -17.63
CA VAL A 366 23.16 -1.07 -16.18
C VAL A 366 23.75 0.13 -15.44
N GLN A 367 24.90 0.62 -15.91
CA GLN A 367 25.57 1.80 -15.38
C GLN A 367 24.88 3.11 -15.77
N GLU A 368 24.43 3.26 -17.02
CA GLU A 368 23.78 4.46 -17.54
C GLU A 368 22.34 4.64 -17.02
N LEU A 369 21.60 3.53 -16.90
CA LEU A 369 20.22 3.53 -16.40
C LEU A 369 20.17 3.62 -14.86
N GLY A 370 21.26 3.22 -14.20
CA GLY A 370 21.39 3.05 -12.76
C GLY A 370 20.47 1.94 -12.26
N ILE A 371 21.05 0.83 -11.75
CA ILE A 371 20.33 -0.37 -11.27
C ILE A 371 19.04 -0.08 -10.51
N MET A 372 19.03 0.99 -9.72
CA MET A 372 17.99 1.26 -8.73
C MET A 372 17.46 2.69 -8.78
N SER A 373 17.87 3.50 -9.76
CA SER A 373 17.96 4.94 -9.50
C SER A 373 16.62 5.55 -9.10
N GLY A 374 15.48 5.17 -9.71
CA GLY A 374 14.24 5.94 -9.52
C GLY A 374 14.42 7.44 -9.82
N LEU A 375 15.58 7.83 -10.36
CA LEU A 375 16.10 9.16 -10.62
C LEU A 375 16.43 9.30 -12.13
N GLY A 376 16.15 8.26 -12.92
CA GLY A 376 16.28 8.30 -14.37
C GLY A 376 15.24 9.23 -14.99
N GLY A 377 15.66 10.45 -15.34
CA GLY A 377 14.87 11.45 -16.06
C GLY A 377 14.65 11.14 -17.55
N GLY A 378 14.27 9.90 -17.88
CA GLY A 378 14.03 9.44 -19.25
C GLY A 378 12.59 8.98 -19.48
N ASN A 379 11.98 9.42 -20.59
CA ASN A 379 10.57 9.22 -20.92
C ASN A 379 10.25 7.94 -21.73
N ASP A 380 11.25 7.23 -22.25
CA ASP A 380 10.98 6.06 -23.09
C ASP A 380 10.92 4.77 -22.25
N ILE A 381 9.74 4.13 -22.22
CA ILE A 381 9.66 2.68 -21.96
C ILE A 381 10.14 1.91 -23.20
N LYS A 382 10.25 2.57 -24.36
CA LYS A 382 10.48 1.98 -25.69
C LYS A 382 11.79 1.22 -25.85
N ASN A 383 12.72 1.35 -24.90
CA ASN A 383 13.92 0.53 -24.91
C ASN A 383 13.74 -0.80 -24.16
N GLY A 384 12.61 -1.05 -23.47
CA GLY A 384 12.34 -2.33 -22.81
C GLY A 384 13.09 -2.54 -21.48
N TRP A 385 13.69 -1.46 -20.96
CA TRP A 385 14.69 -1.55 -19.91
C TRP A 385 14.43 -0.58 -18.77
N ARG A 386 13.74 -1.08 -17.74
CA ARG A 386 13.89 -0.54 -16.38
C ARG A 386 14.16 -1.71 -15.46
N LEU A 387 15.36 -1.69 -14.90
CA LEU A 387 15.84 -2.69 -13.98
C LEU A 387 14.90 -2.65 -12.77
N ARG A 388 14.23 -3.78 -12.52
CA ARG A 388 13.30 -3.95 -11.38
C ARG A 388 13.78 -5.04 -10.41
N PRO A 389 15.10 -5.17 -10.16
CA PRO A 389 15.57 -6.21 -9.27
C PRO A 389 14.89 -6.07 -7.89
N PHE A 390 14.68 -7.20 -7.23
CA PHE A 390 14.00 -7.28 -5.93
C PHE A 390 12.54 -6.79 -5.90
N HIS A 391 11.94 -6.44 -7.05
CA HIS A 391 10.50 -6.11 -7.10
C HIS A 391 9.66 -7.37 -7.35
N PRO A 392 8.42 -7.42 -6.84
CA PRO A 392 7.55 -8.56 -7.07
C PRO A 392 7.22 -8.77 -8.56
N LYS A 393 7.27 -10.04 -9.00
CA LYS A 393 6.67 -10.52 -10.26
C LYS A 393 5.14 -10.52 -10.15
N ALA A 394 4.45 -10.81 -11.25
CA ALA A 394 2.99 -10.91 -11.27
C ALA A 394 2.40 -11.84 -10.17
N PRO A 395 2.94 -13.05 -9.89
CA PRO A 395 2.46 -13.90 -8.80
C PRO A 395 2.68 -13.29 -7.40
N GLY A 396 3.83 -12.63 -7.17
CA GLY A 396 4.10 -11.92 -5.92
C GLY A 396 3.13 -10.76 -5.69
N ASN A 397 2.81 -10.00 -6.75
CA ASN A 397 1.78 -8.96 -6.70
C ASN A 397 0.38 -9.52 -6.46
N ALA A 398 0.05 -10.70 -7.00
CA ALA A 398 -1.22 -11.38 -6.73
C ALA A 398 -1.34 -11.75 -5.25
N ALA A 399 -0.26 -12.29 -4.67
CA ALA A 399 -0.20 -12.62 -3.26
C ALA A 399 -0.32 -11.37 -2.36
N PHE A 400 0.33 -10.27 -2.75
CA PHE A 400 0.23 -8.98 -2.09
C PHE A 400 -1.22 -8.45 -2.11
N LYS A 401 -1.88 -8.51 -3.28
CA LYS A 401 -3.30 -8.18 -3.46
C LYS A 401 -4.20 -9.03 -2.55
N ASP A 402 -3.98 -10.33 -2.46
CA ASP A 402 -4.79 -11.23 -1.63
C ASP A 402 -4.72 -10.87 -0.13
N VAL A 403 -3.53 -10.49 0.37
CA VAL A 403 -3.36 -10.01 1.75
C VAL A 403 -4.12 -8.70 1.99
N ILE A 404 -4.08 -7.76 1.03
CA ILE A 404 -4.87 -6.52 1.09
C ILE A 404 -6.36 -6.84 1.16
N ILE A 405 -6.85 -7.71 0.27
CA ILE A 405 -8.27 -8.12 0.27
C ILE A 405 -8.66 -8.70 1.62
N ALA A 406 -7.86 -9.60 2.19
CA ALA A 406 -8.11 -10.17 3.50
C ALA A 406 -8.23 -9.07 4.57
N ARG A 407 -7.28 -8.13 4.60
CA ARG A 407 -7.32 -6.99 5.54
C ARG A 407 -8.57 -6.14 5.39
N LEU A 408 -8.94 -5.78 4.16
CA LEU A 408 -10.12 -4.95 3.90
C LEU A 408 -11.41 -5.62 4.37
N ARG A 409 -11.48 -6.95 4.27
CA ARG A 409 -12.61 -7.75 4.77
C ARG A 409 -12.64 -7.78 6.29
N ASP A 410 -11.49 -8.00 6.92
CA ASP A 410 -11.36 -8.07 8.38
C ASP A 410 -11.73 -6.74 9.04
N ASP A 411 -11.34 -5.61 8.44
CA ASP A 411 -11.70 -4.27 8.92
C ASP A 411 -13.14 -3.85 8.56
N GLN A 412 -13.89 -4.70 7.85
CA GLN A 412 -15.29 -4.48 7.48
C GLN A 412 -15.53 -3.17 6.72
N ILE A 413 -14.64 -2.85 5.76
CA ILE A 413 -14.73 -1.60 5.01
C ILE A 413 -16.03 -1.54 4.20
N SER A 414 -16.72 -0.40 4.26
CA SER A 414 -17.98 -0.19 3.54
C SER A 414 -17.80 -0.33 2.01
N GLY A 415 -18.59 -1.21 1.39
CA GLY A 415 -18.49 -1.58 -0.03
C GLY A 415 -17.58 -2.78 -0.30
N VAL A 416 -16.92 -3.36 0.72
CA VAL A 416 -16.15 -4.60 0.62
C VAL A 416 -17.05 -5.80 0.99
N ARG A 417 -16.92 -6.93 0.26
CA ARG A 417 -17.69 -8.15 0.52
C ARG A 417 -17.17 -8.87 1.75
N SER A 418 -18.07 -9.34 2.62
CA SER A 418 -17.70 -10.20 3.75
C SER A 418 -17.32 -11.61 3.31
N VAL A 419 -16.50 -12.29 4.11
CA VAL A 419 -16.01 -13.67 3.87
C VAL A 419 -17.16 -14.68 3.65
N GLY A 420 -18.36 -14.40 4.15
CA GLY A 420 -19.54 -15.27 4.02
C GLY A 420 -20.36 -15.12 2.72
N SER A 421 -20.10 -14.12 1.87
CA SER A 421 -20.95 -13.86 0.69
C SER A 421 -20.66 -14.78 -0.51
N VAL A 422 -19.58 -15.57 -0.47
CA VAL A 422 -19.15 -16.43 -1.59
C VAL A 422 -19.83 -17.81 -1.59
N VAL A 423 -20.45 -18.23 -0.49
CA VAL A 423 -21.06 -19.58 -0.36
C VAL A 423 -22.51 -19.63 -0.88
N GLY A 424 -23.12 -18.50 -1.21
CA GLY A 424 -24.54 -18.43 -1.62
C GLY A 424 -24.87 -18.86 -3.06
N GLY A 425 -23.86 -19.21 -3.88
CA GLY A 425 -24.06 -19.44 -5.32
C GLY A 425 -23.90 -20.87 -5.83
N ALA A 426 -23.40 -21.82 -5.03
CA ALA A 426 -22.99 -23.13 -5.58
C ALA A 426 -23.28 -24.38 -4.72
N ILE A 427 -24.02 -24.27 -3.61
CA ILE A 427 -24.39 -25.45 -2.81
C ILE A 427 -25.89 -25.44 -2.50
N ALA A 428 -26.70 -25.59 -3.54
CA ALA A 428 -28.09 -26.02 -3.43
C ALA A 428 -28.32 -27.09 -4.50
N GLY A 429 -27.75 -28.29 -4.30
CA GLY A 429 -27.89 -29.37 -5.28
C GLY A 429 -27.36 -30.73 -4.90
N ILE A 430 -26.60 -30.88 -3.82
CA ILE A 430 -26.08 -32.20 -3.42
C ILE A 430 -26.06 -32.24 -1.90
N LEU A 431 -27.13 -32.77 -1.29
CA LEU A 431 -27.15 -33.48 0.00
C LEU A 431 -28.61 -33.84 0.29
N GLY A 432 -29.09 -34.92 -0.33
CA GLY A 432 -30.46 -35.36 -0.18
C GLY A 432 -30.74 -36.70 -0.85
N SER A 433 -30.03 -37.75 -0.44
CA SER A 433 -30.53 -39.15 -0.42
C SER A 433 -29.38 -40.13 -0.14
N GLY A 434 -29.26 -40.52 1.12
CA GLY A 434 -28.38 -41.62 1.55
C GLY A 434 -29.15 -42.56 2.46
N GLY A 435 -30.26 -43.11 1.95
CA GLY A 435 -30.99 -44.18 2.61
C GLY A 435 -30.24 -45.50 2.45
N ARG A 436 -29.95 -46.16 3.58
CA ARG A 436 -29.54 -47.58 3.63
C ARG A 436 -30.64 -48.46 3.00
N PRO A 437 -30.26 -49.63 2.46
CA PRO A 437 -30.67 -50.83 3.19
C PRO A 437 -29.64 -51.98 3.21
N SER A 438 -29.74 -52.73 4.32
CA SER A 438 -29.47 -54.17 4.57
C SER A 438 -28.45 -54.92 3.73
#